data_AF-A0AA85GE99-F1
#
_entry.id   AF-A0AA85GE99-F1
#
_cell.length_a   1.000
_cell.length_b   1.000
_cell.length_c   1.000
_cell.angle_alpha   90.00
_cell.angle_beta   90.00
_cell.angle_gamma   90.00
#
_symmetry.space_group_name_H-M   'P 1'
#
loop_
_entity.id
_entity.type
_entity.pdbx_description
1 polymer ?
#
loop_
_entity_poly.entity_id
_entity_poly.type
_entity_poly.pdbx_seq_one_letter_code
_entity_poly.pdbx_strand_id
1 'polypeptide(L)'
;MLRLLIVFVSTVLSGVFPDEHSHVYDVAEEVVLWMNTIGPYHNRQETYGYFTLPFCRGPKISIEHTHETLGEALQGTELQYSGIDIRFKINKPKSTMCEVDVNSDAYIAFSKAIEQQYWYQMYLDDLPIWAVVGEVSKDGHPSIWTHKELEIGYNGNQIVFVNLINGDLTPLKPNTKITFSYKVRWVPSEIDFADRFDKYLDYEFFGHKIHWFSIFNSFMMVLFLVALVCMILMRTLRRDYARYNKEDGLSDLDRELGDEYGWKQVHGDVFRSPPHSSLLASLVGTGIHIAVVSSIVLFLALTNKLYAERGSFISTAIFVFASTSPINGLVGGSLYARMSGKRWIRQFLMGATLLPFLICCSTFLVNLVAIYYRTSRSIPFLTMLSITSIILFVVIPLNLVGTVLGRNLFGLANFPCRVNPVPKAIPEKKWFMEPSFLIIASGLLPFGSIFIELYFVFTSFWAYKIYFVFGFTLLVLFLLIAVTTSVTVVGTYFLLNSEDYRWQWTSFLSGASITFYAYLYSIYYYFFKTKMFGLFQTTFYFGYMALFCLCIGLLCGSVGYVAANRFVRKIYSIVKVD
;
A
#
# COMPACT_ATOMS: atom_id res chain seq x y z
N MET A 1 -18.90 20.03 26.95
CA MET A 1 -18.49 19.06 25.91
C MET A 1 -17.17 18.35 26.25
N LEU A 2 -16.07 19.07 26.55
CA LEU A 2 -14.76 18.47 26.83
C LEU A 2 -14.72 17.54 28.06
N ARG A 3 -15.44 17.87 29.14
CA ARG A 3 -15.54 17.00 30.34
C ARG A 3 -16.34 15.71 30.12
N LEU A 4 -17.33 15.73 29.22
CA LEU A 4 -18.08 14.52 28.85
C LEU A 4 -17.23 13.58 27.98
N LEU A 5 -16.36 14.14 27.15
CA LEU A 5 -15.39 13.37 26.37
C LEU A 5 -14.33 12.70 27.27
N ILE A 6 -13.85 13.40 28.30
CA ILE A 6 -12.87 12.88 29.26
C ILE A 6 -13.49 11.80 30.16
N VAL A 7 -14.74 11.96 30.59
CA VAL A 7 -15.44 10.93 31.36
C VAL A 7 -15.72 9.71 30.49
N PHE A 8 -16.12 9.89 29.21
CA PHE A 8 -16.32 8.78 28.28
C PHE A 8 -15.02 8.02 27.98
N VAL A 9 -13.90 8.73 27.81
CA VAL A 9 -12.56 8.12 27.64
C VAL A 9 -12.09 7.42 28.94
N SER A 10 -12.42 7.95 30.11
CA SER A 10 -12.06 7.35 31.40
C SER A 10 -12.92 6.14 31.76
N THR A 11 -14.18 6.05 31.31
CA THR A 11 -15.05 4.88 31.54
C THR A 11 -14.83 3.75 30.55
N VAL A 12 -14.12 4.00 29.44
CA VAL A 12 -13.71 2.95 28.47
C VAL A 12 -12.43 2.23 28.94
N LEU A 13 -11.72 2.74 29.95
CA LEU A 13 -10.47 2.18 30.48
C LEU A 13 -10.65 1.16 31.62
N SER A 14 -11.87 0.75 31.96
CA SER A 14 -12.14 -0.17 33.06
C SER A 14 -12.57 -1.55 32.57
N GLY A 15 -11.58 -2.42 32.40
CA GLY A 15 -11.73 -3.85 32.14
C GLY A 15 -10.56 -4.46 31.37
N VAL A 16 -9.30 -4.22 31.78
CA VAL A 16 -8.17 -4.98 31.23
C VAL A 16 -8.15 -6.31 31.96
N PHE A 17 -8.76 -7.33 31.35
CA PHE A 17 -8.61 -8.70 31.82
C PHE A 17 -7.25 -9.24 31.32
N PRO A 18 -6.51 -9.99 32.16
CA PRO A 18 -5.40 -10.81 31.65
C PRO A 18 -5.99 -11.81 30.65
N ASP A 19 -5.53 -11.74 29.40
CA ASP A 19 -5.96 -12.57 28.27
C ASP A 19 -5.05 -12.33 27.04
N GLU A 20 -5.43 -12.92 25.89
CA GLU A 20 -4.76 -12.72 24.61
C GLU A 20 -4.79 -11.26 24.08
N HIS A 21 -5.61 -10.37 24.63
CA HIS A 21 -5.64 -8.94 24.27
C HIS A 21 -4.63 -8.10 25.06
N SER A 22 -4.38 -8.47 26.32
CA SER A 22 -3.34 -7.85 27.12
C SER A 22 -1.97 -8.53 26.94
N HIS A 23 -1.95 -9.73 26.33
CA HIS A 23 -0.78 -10.61 26.20
C HIS A 23 -0.14 -10.94 27.56
N VAL A 24 -0.95 -10.96 28.61
CA VAL A 24 -0.53 -11.28 29.98
C VAL A 24 -1.45 -12.38 30.49
N TYR A 25 -0.86 -13.47 30.93
CA TYR A 25 -1.56 -14.68 31.35
C TYR A 25 -1.25 -15.03 32.80
N ASP A 26 -2.29 -15.40 33.54
CA ASP A 26 -2.19 -16.04 34.84
C ASP A 26 -1.86 -17.53 34.71
N VAL A 27 -1.26 -18.11 35.75
CA VAL A 27 -0.89 -19.53 35.75
C VAL A 27 -2.16 -20.38 35.62
N ALA A 28 -2.13 -21.38 34.73
CA ALA A 28 -3.27 -22.23 34.40
C ALA A 28 -4.44 -21.54 33.67
N GLU A 29 -4.27 -20.28 33.25
CA GLU A 29 -5.22 -19.61 32.36
C GLU A 29 -5.27 -20.33 31.00
N GLU A 30 -6.43 -20.28 30.34
CA GLU A 30 -6.58 -20.84 28.99
C GLU A 30 -5.74 -20.05 27.98
N VAL A 31 -5.00 -20.78 27.15
CA VAL A 31 -4.32 -20.22 25.99
C VAL A 31 -4.97 -20.80 24.74
N VAL A 32 -5.54 -19.95 23.90
CA VAL A 32 -6.29 -20.40 22.72
C VAL A 32 -5.35 -20.60 21.53
N LEU A 33 -5.39 -21.78 20.93
CA LEU A 33 -4.78 -22.05 19.63
C LEU A 33 -5.84 -21.93 18.53
N TRP A 34 -5.66 -20.94 17.66
CA TRP A 34 -6.53 -20.64 16.53
C TRP A 34 -6.03 -21.33 15.27
N MET A 35 -6.88 -22.12 14.63
CA MET A 35 -6.68 -22.64 13.28
C MET A 35 -7.15 -21.58 12.29
N ASN A 36 -6.33 -21.16 11.34
CA ASN A 36 -6.69 -20.12 10.39
C ASN A 36 -7.00 -20.71 9.01
N THR A 37 -5.99 -20.79 8.16
CA THR A 37 -6.16 -21.10 6.75
C THR A 37 -5.23 -22.21 6.28
N ILE A 38 -5.62 -22.84 5.18
CA ILE A 38 -4.85 -23.82 4.42
C ILE A 38 -4.78 -23.42 2.95
N GLY A 39 -3.72 -23.80 2.26
CA GLY A 39 -3.62 -23.55 0.83
C GLY A 39 -2.40 -24.18 0.17
N PRO A 40 -2.35 -24.23 -1.16
CA PRO A 40 -1.19 -24.70 -1.91
C PRO A 40 0.05 -23.79 -1.69
N TYR A 41 1.23 -24.40 -1.64
CA TYR A 41 2.49 -23.67 -1.43
C TYR A 41 2.83 -22.66 -2.54
N HIS A 42 2.47 -22.97 -3.78
CA HIS A 42 2.75 -22.11 -4.94
C HIS A 42 1.70 -21.00 -5.18
N ASN A 43 0.45 -21.23 -4.76
CA ASN A 43 -0.63 -20.23 -4.82
C ASN A 43 -1.02 -19.81 -3.41
N ARG A 44 -0.10 -19.18 -2.68
CA ARG A 44 -0.29 -18.88 -1.26
C ARG A 44 -1.48 -17.95 -0.95
N GLN A 45 -1.91 -17.15 -1.92
CA GLN A 45 -3.05 -16.23 -1.75
C GLN A 45 -4.40 -16.96 -1.93
N GLU A 46 -4.39 -18.16 -2.49
CA GLU A 46 -5.55 -19.06 -2.59
C GLU A 46 -5.67 -19.86 -1.29
N THR A 47 -6.40 -19.31 -0.32
CA THR A 47 -6.54 -19.92 1.00
C THR A 47 -7.98 -20.35 1.28
N TYR A 48 -8.11 -21.42 2.05
CA TYR A 48 -9.38 -22.03 2.48
C TYR A 48 -9.36 -22.21 4.00
N GLY A 49 -10.53 -22.39 4.61
CA GLY A 49 -10.63 -22.57 6.05
C GLY A 49 -9.98 -23.89 6.46
N TYR A 50 -9.30 -23.93 7.60
CA TYR A 50 -8.50 -25.10 8.02
C TYR A 50 -9.25 -26.44 7.95
N PHE A 51 -10.52 -26.44 8.38
CA PHE A 51 -11.38 -27.63 8.41
C PHE A 51 -12.08 -27.94 7.08
N THR A 52 -11.66 -27.29 5.99
CA THR A 52 -12.05 -27.70 4.62
C THR A 52 -11.39 -29.04 4.26
N LEU A 53 -10.19 -29.29 4.79
CA LEU A 53 -9.64 -30.64 4.86
C LEU A 53 -10.28 -31.40 6.03
N PRO A 54 -10.44 -32.74 5.94
CA PRO A 54 -11.12 -33.55 6.95
C PRO A 54 -10.24 -33.79 8.18
N PHE A 55 -9.65 -32.73 8.71
CA PHE A 55 -9.07 -32.70 10.05
C PHE A 55 -10.19 -32.70 11.10
N CYS A 56 -9.90 -33.29 12.24
CA CYS A 56 -10.81 -33.30 13.38
C CYS A 56 -10.53 -32.13 14.33
N ARG A 57 -11.58 -31.70 15.03
CA ARG A 57 -11.48 -30.75 16.14
C ARG A 57 -11.07 -31.51 17.39
N GLY A 58 -10.30 -30.86 18.26
CA GLY A 58 -9.95 -31.40 19.56
C GLY A 58 -11.18 -31.52 20.49
N PRO A 59 -11.00 -32.13 21.67
CA PRO A 59 -12.11 -32.52 22.53
C PRO A 59 -12.82 -31.34 23.21
N LYS A 60 -12.21 -30.15 23.26
CA LYS A 60 -12.82 -28.97 23.90
C LYS A 60 -13.79 -28.27 22.93
N ILE A 61 -14.99 -27.96 23.41
CA ILE A 61 -16.12 -27.51 22.58
C ILE A 61 -16.40 -26.00 22.74
N SER A 62 -16.14 -25.43 23.92
CA SER A 62 -16.41 -24.02 24.23
C SER A 62 -15.11 -23.24 24.42
N ILE A 63 -15.14 -21.98 23.99
CA ILE A 63 -14.07 -21.00 24.18
C ILE A 63 -14.57 -19.97 25.19
N GLU A 64 -13.68 -19.44 26.03
CA GLU A 64 -14.04 -18.39 26.99
C GLU A 64 -14.24 -17.02 26.29
N HIS A 65 -13.51 -16.75 25.19
CA HIS A 65 -13.58 -15.47 24.45
C HIS A 65 -13.42 -15.65 22.92
N THR A 66 -13.96 -14.71 22.14
CA THR A 66 -13.81 -14.65 20.66
C THR A 66 -13.63 -13.21 20.20
N HIS A 67 -12.75 -12.97 19.22
CA HIS A 67 -12.58 -11.65 18.62
C HIS A 67 -12.26 -11.76 17.12
N GLU A 68 -12.89 -10.89 16.33
CA GLU A 68 -12.53 -10.62 14.93
C GLU A 68 -12.51 -9.10 14.72
N THR A 69 -11.41 -8.57 14.20
CA THR A 69 -11.30 -7.16 13.80
C THR A 69 -11.71 -6.93 12.35
N LEU A 70 -12.06 -5.68 12.01
CA LEU A 70 -12.31 -5.27 10.63
C LEU A 70 -11.09 -5.52 9.72
N GLY A 71 -9.87 -5.30 10.23
CA GLY A 71 -8.63 -5.53 9.48
C GLY A 71 -8.39 -7.01 9.19
N GLU A 72 -8.66 -7.88 10.16
CA GLU A 72 -8.64 -9.34 10.03
C GLU A 72 -9.65 -9.83 8.99
N ALA A 73 -10.91 -9.38 9.10
CA ALA A 73 -11.95 -9.72 8.14
C ALA A 73 -11.59 -9.31 6.70
N LEU A 74 -10.84 -8.21 6.51
CA LEU A 74 -10.36 -7.78 5.20
C LEU A 74 -9.17 -8.58 4.67
N GLN A 75 -8.38 -9.19 5.56
CA GLN A 75 -7.28 -10.08 5.19
C GLN A 75 -7.75 -11.51 4.87
N GLY A 76 -9.02 -11.83 5.16
CA GLY A 76 -9.58 -13.17 5.00
C GLY A 76 -9.07 -14.13 6.07
N THR A 77 -8.78 -13.64 7.27
CA THR A 77 -8.49 -14.50 8.41
C THR A 77 -9.79 -15.12 8.91
N GLU A 78 -9.79 -16.44 9.05
CA GLU A 78 -10.94 -17.22 9.47
C GLU A 78 -10.51 -18.05 10.69
N LEU A 79 -10.59 -17.44 11.87
CA LEU A 79 -10.09 -18.05 13.10
C LEU A 79 -11.09 -19.08 13.60
N GLN A 80 -10.73 -20.35 13.48
CA GLN A 80 -11.51 -21.48 13.98
C GLN A 80 -10.80 -22.10 15.18
N TYR A 81 -11.57 -22.44 16.21
CA TYR A 81 -11.01 -23.04 17.41
C TYR A 81 -10.45 -24.45 17.14
N SER A 82 -9.24 -24.70 17.63
CA SER A 82 -8.57 -25.99 17.47
C SER A 82 -9.20 -27.11 18.30
N GLY A 83 -9.86 -26.79 19.42
CA GLY A 83 -10.33 -27.79 20.40
C GLY A 83 -9.21 -28.34 21.30
N ILE A 84 -7.99 -27.82 21.19
CA ILE A 84 -6.83 -28.23 21.99
C ILE A 84 -6.82 -27.43 23.29
N ASP A 85 -6.89 -28.13 24.42
CA ASP A 85 -6.81 -27.51 25.74
C ASP A 85 -5.34 -27.28 26.13
N ILE A 86 -4.94 -26.01 26.07
CA ILE A 86 -3.62 -25.49 26.44
C ILE A 86 -3.81 -24.59 27.66
N ARG A 87 -2.97 -24.80 28.67
CA ARG A 87 -2.98 -24.03 29.92
C ARG A 87 -1.63 -23.37 30.15
N PHE A 88 -1.62 -22.08 30.48
CA PHE A 88 -0.39 -21.31 30.63
C PHE A 88 0.53 -21.93 31.69
N LYS A 89 1.81 -22.13 31.32
CA LYS A 89 2.87 -22.79 32.13
C LYS A 89 2.60 -24.24 32.56
N ILE A 90 1.58 -24.91 32.02
CA ILE A 90 1.29 -26.33 32.32
C ILE A 90 1.63 -27.21 31.13
N ASN A 91 2.62 -28.08 31.31
CA ASN A 91 3.00 -29.07 30.30
C ASN A 91 1.91 -30.11 30.13
N LYS A 92 1.63 -30.46 28.87
CA LYS A 92 0.68 -31.51 28.52
C LYS A 92 1.41 -32.66 27.83
N PRO A 93 1.41 -33.87 28.43
CA PRO A 93 2.03 -35.03 27.80
C PRO A 93 1.31 -35.38 26.50
N LYS A 94 1.93 -36.25 25.69
CA LYS A 94 1.34 -36.71 24.43
C LYS A 94 -0.06 -37.26 24.69
N SER A 95 -1.05 -36.61 24.11
CA SER A 95 -2.46 -36.97 24.27
C SER A 95 -3.12 -37.05 22.90
N THR A 96 -4.09 -37.96 22.78
CA THR A 96 -4.87 -38.10 21.57
C THR A 96 -5.77 -36.89 21.41
N MET A 97 -5.68 -36.23 20.25
CA MET A 97 -6.55 -35.11 19.89
C MET A 97 -7.90 -35.66 19.44
N CYS A 98 -7.88 -36.58 18.48
CA CYS A 98 -9.06 -37.14 17.83
C CYS A 98 -8.66 -38.25 16.83
N GLU A 99 -9.63 -39.05 16.41
CA GLU A 99 -9.47 -40.07 15.38
C GLU A 99 -10.32 -39.70 14.15
N VAL A 100 -9.76 -39.88 12.96
CA VAL A 100 -10.44 -39.63 11.69
C VAL A 100 -10.49 -40.92 10.88
N ASP A 101 -11.69 -41.28 10.43
CA ASP A 101 -11.90 -42.36 9.48
C ASP A 101 -11.63 -41.84 8.06
N VAL A 102 -10.60 -42.37 7.40
CA VAL A 102 -10.22 -41.97 6.03
C VAL A 102 -11.13 -42.67 5.02
N ASN A 103 -12.31 -42.07 4.79
CA ASN A 103 -13.21 -42.46 3.70
C ASN A 103 -12.62 -42.09 2.32
N SER A 104 -13.31 -42.46 1.23
CA SER A 104 -12.87 -42.18 -0.14
C SER A 104 -12.62 -40.69 -0.38
N ASP A 105 -13.51 -39.83 0.11
CA ASP A 105 -13.47 -38.39 -0.13
C ASP A 105 -12.32 -37.75 0.66
N ALA A 106 -12.12 -38.17 1.90
CA ALA A 106 -11.01 -37.73 2.74
C ALA A 106 -9.66 -38.18 2.19
N TYR A 107 -9.58 -39.40 1.66
CA TYR A 107 -8.39 -39.89 0.97
C TYR A 107 -8.05 -38.98 -0.23
N ILE A 108 -9.03 -38.68 -1.09
CA ILE A 108 -8.84 -37.81 -2.26
C ILE A 108 -8.42 -36.40 -1.83
N ALA A 109 -9.09 -35.84 -0.82
CA ALA A 109 -8.81 -34.49 -0.32
C ALA A 109 -7.39 -34.38 0.25
N PHE A 110 -6.98 -35.31 1.12
CA PHE A 110 -5.63 -35.32 1.69
C PHE A 110 -4.57 -35.65 0.64
N SER A 111 -4.79 -36.63 -0.25
CA SER A 111 -3.83 -36.97 -1.31
C SER A 111 -3.54 -35.76 -2.19
N LYS A 112 -4.59 -35.10 -2.67
CA LYS A 112 -4.47 -33.90 -3.51
C LYS A 112 -3.75 -32.76 -2.77
N ALA A 113 -4.07 -32.56 -1.49
CA ALA A 113 -3.41 -31.54 -0.68
C ALA A 113 -1.91 -31.84 -0.50
N ILE A 114 -1.54 -33.09 -0.26
CA ILE A 114 -0.13 -33.52 -0.11
C ILE A 114 0.63 -33.37 -1.43
N GLU A 115 0.05 -33.82 -2.54
CA GLU A 115 0.63 -33.69 -3.88
C GLU A 115 0.88 -32.23 -4.27
N GLN A 116 -0.03 -31.33 -3.88
CA GLN A 116 0.09 -29.88 -4.13
C GLN A 116 0.85 -29.13 -3.02
N GLN A 117 1.49 -29.85 -2.10
CA GLN A 117 2.26 -29.31 -0.97
C GLN A 117 1.47 -28.27 -0.16
N TYR A 118 0.28 -28.64 0.31
CA TYR A 118 -0.55 -27.73 1.09
C TYR A 118 0.14 -27.41 2.41
N TRP A 119 0.14 -26.11 2.72
CA TRP A 119 0.53 -25.58 4.01
C TRP A 119 -0.72 -25.14 4.78
N TYR A 120 -0.56 -25.02 6.09
CA TYR A 120 -1.58 -24.54 6.99
C TYR A 120 -1.00 -23.53 7.98
N GLN A 121 -1.85 -22.61 8.43
CA GLN A 121 -1.52 -21.57 9.39
C GLN A 121 -2.32 -21.73 10.67
N MET A 122 -1.64 -21.52 11.80
CA MET A 122 -2.26 -21.37 13.11
C MET A 122 -1.75 -20.09 13.77
N TYR A 123 -2.48 -19.61 14.76
CA TYR A 123 -2.06 -18.51 15.62
C TYR A 123 -2.21 -18.90 17.09
N LEU A 124 -1.23 -18.49 17.90
CA LEU A 124 -1.29 -18.56 19.35
C LEU A 124 -0.72 -17.25 19.87
N ASP A 125 -1.55 -16.47 20.57
CA ASP A 125 -1.18 -15.15 21.08
C ASP A 125 -0.59 -14.21 20.00
N ASP A 126 -1.30 -14.09 18.87
CA ASP A 126 -0.88 -13.39 17.62
C ASP A 126 0.36 -13.95 16.90
N LEU A 127 1.08 -14.91 17.48
CA LEU A 127 2.27 -15.49 16.87
C LEU A 127 1.87 -16.49 15.78
N PRO A 128 2.30 -16.28 14.51
CA PRO A 128 1.96 -17.17 13.42
C PRO A 128 2.78 -18.46 13.47
N ILE A 129 2.12 -19.57 13.15
CA ILE A 129 2.73 -20.90 13.04
C ILE A 129 2.35 -21.46 11.67
N TRP A 130 3.35 -21.95 10.94
CA TRP A 130 3.14 -22.57 9.63
C TRP A 130 3.64 -24.02 9.65
N ALA A 131 2.89 -24.90 9.00
CA ALA A 131 3.32 -26.27 8.75
C ALA A 131 2.74 -26.80 7.44
N VAL A 132 3.29 -27.91 6.97
CA VAL A 132 2.78 -28.65 5.82
C VAL A 132 1.85 -29.76 6.27
N VAL A 133 0.83 -30.05 5.47
CA VAL A 133 -0.15 -31.13 5.76
C VAL A 133 0.54 -32.49 5.80
N GLY A 134 1.45 -32.73 4.86
CA GLY A 134 2.13 -34.01 4.71
C GLY A 134 3.20 -33.93 3.62
N GLU A 135 3.80 -35.08 3.34
CA GLU A 135 4.87 -35.23 2.35
C GLU A 135 4.63 -36.47 1.49
N VAL A 136 5.07 -36.41 0.23
CA VAL A 136 5.12 -37.59 -0.62
C VAL A 136 6.36 -38.39 -0.22
N SER A 137 6.15 -39.63 0.24
CA SER A 137 7.26 -40.52 0.60
C SER A 137 8.16 -40.79 -0.61
N LYS A 138 9.39 -41.25 -0.36
CA LYS A 138 10.34 -41.64 -1.42
C LYS A 138 9.78 -42.70 -2.37
N ASP A 139 8.83 -43.51 -1.87
CA ASP A 139 8.14 -44.55 -2.64
C ASP A 139 6.97 -44.01 -3.48
N GLY A 140 6.75 -42.69 -3.49
CA GLY A 140 5.69 -42.02 -4.26
C GLY A 140 4.31 -42.00 -3.61
N HIS A 141 4.18 -42.52 -2.38
CA HIS A 141 2.90 -42.55 -1.66
C HIS A 141 2.69 -41.33 -0.74
N PRO A 142 1.49 -40.71 -0.75
CA PRO A 142 1.19 -39.58 0.11
C PRO A 142 1.16 -40.01 1.59
N SER A 143 1.86 -39.26 2.44
CA SER A 143 1.90 -39.49 3.89
C SER A 143 1.57 -38.20 4.64
N ILE A 144 0.85 -38.31 5.76
CA ILE A 144 0.33 -37.19 6.54
C ILE A 144 1.02 -37.11 7.90
N TRP A 145 1.27 -35.88 8.39
CA TRP A 145 1.79 -35.62 9.72
C TRP A 145 0.67 -35.75 10.77
N THR A 146 0.82 -36.64 11.74
CA THR A 146 -0.25 -36.96 12.72
C THR A 146 0.02 -36.46 14.12
N HIS A 147 1.28 -36.17 14.47
CA HIS A 147 1.66 -35.66 15.78
C HIS A 147 2.12 -34.20 15.70
N LYS A 148 1.60 -33.37 16.59
CA LYS A 148 1.99 -31.96 16.75
C LYS A 148 2.57 -31.72 18.14
N GLU A 149 3.86 -31.41 18.23
CA GLU A 149 4.45 -30.92 19.48
C GLU A 149 4.59 -29.40 19.44
N LEU A 150 3.87 -28.72 20.34
CA LEU A 150 3.92 -27.27 20.51
C LEU A 150 4.90 -26.96 21.64
N GLU A 151 6.02 -26.34 21.29
CA GLU A 151 6.98 -25.79 22.23
C GLU A 151 6.74 -24.28 22.38
N ILE A 152 6.28 -23.87 23.55
CA ILE A 152 5.85 -22.50 23.85
C ILE A 152 6.84 -21.86 24.82
N GLY A 153 7.49 -20.79 24.38
CA GLY A 153 8.39 -19.98 25.19
C GLY A 153 7.64 -18.94 26.00
N TYR A 154 8.00 -18.78 27.27
CA TYR A 154 7.44 -17.72 28.11
C TYR A 154 8.54 -16.93 28.84
N ASN A 155 8.29 -15.63 29.02
CA ASN A 155 9.08 -14.75 29.88
C ASN A 155 8.11 -14.05 30.84
N GLY A 156 8.31 -14.22 32.15
CA GLY A 156 7.35 -13.75 33.15
C GLY A 156 5.95 -14.34 32.93
N ASN A 157 4.96 -13.48 32.68
CA ASN A 157 3.56 -13.85 32.42
C ASN A 157 3.16 -13.70 30.94
N GLN A 158 4.13 -13.64 30.03
CA GLN A 158 3.88 -13.40 28.61
C GLN A 158 4.46 -14.51 27.73
N ILE A 159 3.82 -14.74 26.59
CA ILE A 159 4.27 -15.70 25.59
C ILE A 159 5.19 -14.99 24.59
N VAL A 160 6.37 -15.56 24.34
CA VAL A 160 7.43 -14.92 23.56
C VAL A 160 7.82 -15.68 22.29
N PHE A 161 7.56 -16.98 22.21
CA PHE A 161 7.67 -17.69 20.93
C PHE A 161 6.82 -18.95 20.93
N VAL A 162 6.48 -19.43 19.73
CA VAL A 162 5.90 -20.76 19.55
C VAL A 162 6.65 -21.50 18.45
N ASN A 163 7.01 -22.74 18.72
CA ASN A 163 7.58 -23.69 17.78
C ASN A 163 6.62 -24.86 17.60
N LEU A 164 6.42 -25.26 16.35
CA LEU A 164 5.70 -26.48 16.01
C LEU A 164 6.70 -27.51 15.49
N ILE A 165 6.76 -28.64 16.16
CA ILE A 165 7.53 -29.81 15.75
C ILE A 165 6.52 -30.84 15.25
N ASN A 166 6.55 -31.10 13.94
CA ASN A 166 5.74 -32.17 13.35
C ASN A 166 6.41 -33.51 13.62
N GLY A 167 5.64 -34.48 14.09
CA GLY A 167 6.08 -35.85 14.32
C GLY A 167 5.12 -36.86 13.70
N ASP A 168 5.57 -38.11 13.65
CA ASP A 168 4.77 -39.27 13.19
C ASP A 168 4.18 -39.09 11.78
N LEU A 169 5.01 -39.33 10.76
CA LEU A 169 4.59 -39.36 9.35
C LEU A 169 3.94 -40.71 9.04
N THR A 170 2.63 -40.72 8.81
CA THR A 170 1.87 -41.95 8.55
C THR A 170 1.43 -42.03 7.09
N PRO A 171 1.58 -43.19 6.42
CA PRO A 171 1.14 -43.36 5.04
C PRO A 171 -0.39 -43.32 4.95
N LEU A 172 -0.92 -42.53 4.03
CA LEU A 172 -2.36 -42.39 3.81
C LEU A 172 -2.89 -43.63 3.07
N LYS A 173 -3.88 -44.32 3.66
CA LYS A 173 -4.54 -45.49 3.05
C LYS A 173 -6.06 -45.36 3.15
N PRO A 174 -6.82 -45.74 2.10
CA PRO A 174 -8.28 -45.71 2.16
C PRO A 174 -8.81 -46.70 3.21
N ASN A 175 -9.91 -46.35 3.86
CA ASN A 175 -10.59 -47.13 4.90
C ASN A 175 -9.71 -47.45 6.12
N THR A 176 -8.78 -46.54 6.47
CA THR A 176 -7.98 -46.65 7.69
C THR A 176 -8.35 -45.55 8.68
N LYS A 177 -8.14 -45.84 9.97
CA LYS A 177 -8.28 -44.85 11.04
C LYS A 177 -6.94 -44.18 11.29
N ILE A 178 -6.93 -42.85 11.28
CA ILE A 178 -5.74 -42.05 11.61
C ILE A 178 -5.99 -41.33 12.92
N THR A 179 -5.11 -41.57 13.89
CA THR A 179 -5.16 -40.94 15.21
C THR A 179 -4.26 -39.70 15.21
N PHE A 180 -4.84 -38.53 15.37
CA PHE A 180 -4.10 -37.29 15.57
C PHE A 180 -3.78 -37.10 17.05
N SER A 181 -2.56 -36.66 17.35
CA SER A 181 -2.11 -36.44 18.73
C SER A 181 -1.35 -35.13 18.87
N TYR A 182 -1.32 -34.60 20.08
CA TYR A 182 -0.59 -33.38 20.39
C TYR A 182 0.13 -33.47 21.73
N LYS A 183 1.14 -32.62 21.89
CA LYS A 183 1.92 -32.45 23.11
C LYS A 183 2.23 -30.97 23.28
N VAL A 184 2.16 -30.46 24.52
CA VAL A 184 2.48 -29.07 24.83
C VAL A 184 3.64 -29.04 25.81
N ARG A 185 4.69 -28.29 25.46
CA ARG A 185 5.89 -28.10 26.28
C ARG A 185 6.15 -26.61 26.47
N TRP A 186 6.08 -26.14 27.70
CA TRP A 186 6.44 -24.79 28.11
C TRP A 186 7.92 -24.71 28.47
N VAL A 187 8.61 -23.70 27.95
CA VAL A 187 10.04 -23.48 28.14
C VAL A 187 10.28 -22.03 28.60
N PRO A 188 11.03 -21.80 29.69
CA PRO A 188 11.39 -20.45 30.08
C PRO A 188 12.35 -19.83 29.05
N SER A 189 12.19 -18.54 28.78
CA SER A 189 12.99 -17.80 27.81
C SER A 189 13.42 -16.44 28.36
N GLU A 190 14.60 -15.98 27.93
CA GLU A 190 15.14 -14.65 28.27
C GLU A 190 14.75 -13.57 27.24
N ILE A 191 13.97 -13.92 26.20
CA ILE A 191 13.54 -12.97 25.17
C ILE A 191 12.52 -12.00 25.78
N ASP A 192 12.72 -10.70 25.58
CA ASP A 192 11.75 -9.68 25.97
C ASP A 192 10.52 -9.71 25.07
N PHE A 193 9.34 -9.43 25.64
CA PHE A 193 8.08 -9.43 24.89
C PHE A 193 8.09 -8.49 23.68
N ALA A 194 8.79 -7.36 23.77
CA ALA A 194 8.91 -6.40 22.69
C ALA A 194 9.60 -6.95 21.43
N ASP A 195 10.48 -7.95 21.59
CA ASP A 195 11.31 -8.52 20.52
C ASP A 195 10.86 -9.95 20.14
N ARG A 196 9.73 -10.41 20.71
CA ARG A 196 9.15 -11.74 20.45
C ARG A 196 8.94 -12.06 18.98
N PHE A 197 8.67 -11.02 18.19
CA PHE A 197 8.34 -11.16 16.77
C PHE A 197 9.58 -11.26 15.87
N ASP A 198 10.77 -10.93 16.38
CA ASP A 198 12.02 -10.87 15.61
C ASP A 198 12.40 -12.20 14.98
N LYS A 199 11.99 -13.32 15.60
CA LYS A 199 12.18 -14.67 15.08
C LYS A 199 11.51 -14.91 13.71
N TYR A 200 10.43 -14.17 13.42
CA TYR A 200 9.70 -14.29 12.16
C TYR A 200 10.24 -13.34 11.07
N LEU A 201 11.18 -12.47 11.43
CA LEU A 201 11.76 -11.48 10.53
C LEU A 201 13.01 -12.04 9.85
N ASP A 202 12.99 -12.09 8.51
CA ASP A 202 14.09 -12.61 7.70
C ASP A 202 15.17 -11.52 7.49
N TYR A 203 15.98 -11.28 8.53
CA TYR A 203 17.04 -10.27 8.52
C TYR A 203 18.11 -10.51 7.44
N GLU A 204 18.38 -11.78 7.07
CA GLU A 204 19.36 -12.11 6.03
C GLU A 204 18.86 -11.64 4.67
N PHE A 205 17.58 -11.88 4.36
CA PHE A 205 16.99 -11.43 3.11
C PHE A 205 16.88 -9.91 2.99
N PHE A 206 16.49 -9.23 4.08
CA PHE A 206 16.41 -7.77 4.14
C PHE A 206 17.75 -7.12 4.52
N GLY A 207 18.86 -7.77 4.16
CA GLY A 207 20.20 -7.34 4.52
C GLY A 207 20.43 -5.86 4.22
N HIS A 208 20.80 -5.10 5.26
CA HIS A 208 20.92 -3.64 5.22
C HIS A 208 21.79 -3.11 4.06
N LYS A 209 22.81 -3.88 3.63
CA LYS A 209 23.73 -3.49 2.56
C LYS A 209 23.02 -3.21 1.23
N ILE A 210 22.01 -4.01 0.88
CA ILE A 210 21.31 -3.86 -0.40
C ILE A 210 20.39 -2.64 -0.37
N HIS A 211 19.70 -2.41 0.75
CA HIS A 211 18.88 -1.21 0.96
C HIS A 211 19.72 0.08 0.94
N TRP A 212 20.87 0.10 1.62
CA TRP A 212 21.79 1.24 1.59
C TRP A 212 22.35 1.50 0.18
N PHE A 213 22.66 0.45 -0.58
CA PHE A 213 23.09 0.58 -1.97
C PHE A 213 21.98 1.22 -2.84
N SER A 214 20.74 0.78 -2.68
CA SER A 214 19.57 1.36 -3.35
C SER A 214 19.41 2.84 -3.01
N ILE A 215 19.44 3.19 -1.71
CA ILE A 215 19.33 4.58 -1.26
C ILE A 215 20.44 5.44 -1.84
N PHE A 216 21.69 4.97 -1.81
CA PHE A 216 22.82 5.73 -2.34
C PHE A 216 22.65 6.00 -3.84
N ASN A 217 22.28 4.98 -4.62
CA ASN A 217 22.04 5.14 -6.06
C ASN A 217 20.92 6.15 -6.34
N SER A 218 19.80 6.05 -5.63
CA SER A 218 18.66 6.95 -5.80
C SER A 218 18.97 8.37 -5.33
N PHE A 219 19.76 8.51 -4.27
CA PHE A 219 20.24 9.80 -3.78
C PHE A 219 21.17 10.50 -4.79
N MET A 220 22.10 9.77 -5.41
CA MET A 220 22.95 10.30 -6.49
C MET A 220 22.13 10.81 -7.66
N MET A 221 21.07 10.08 -8.05
CA MET A 221 20.14 10.51 -9.10
C MET A 221 19.40 11.81 -8.73
N VAL A 222 18.96 11.95 -7.48
CA VAL A 222 18.35 13.21 -6.99
C VAL A 222 19.35 14.36 -7.08
N LEU A 223 20.58 14.18 -6.58
CA LEU A 223 21.60 15.24 -6.64
C LEU A 223 21.88 15.70 -8.06
N PHE A 224 22.01 14.76 -9.00
CA PHE A 224 22.20 15.06 -10.42
C PHE A 224 21.04 15.88 -11.00
N LEU A 225 19.79 15.48 -10.72
CA LEU A 225 18.60 16.18 -11.21
C LEU A 225 18.43 17.57 -10.59
N VAL A 226 18.69 17.71 -9.29
CA VAL A 226 18.66 19.00 -8.61
C VAL A 226 19.72 19.92 -9.18
N ALA A 227 20.94 19.43 -9.42
CA ALA A 227 22.00 20.20 -10.07
C ALA A 227 21.59 20.66 -11.48
N LEU A 228 20.92 19.79 -12.25
CA LEU A 228 20.38 20.12 -13.57
C LEU A 228 19.29 21.20 -13.50
N VAL A 229 18.34 21.10 -12.57
CA VAL A 229 17.30 22.12 -12.34
C VAL A 229 17.93 23.44 -11.92
N CYS A 230 18.87 23.43 -10.98
CA CYS A 230 19.62 24.61 -10.55
C CYS A 230 20.39 25.24 -11.72
N MET A 231 21.05 24.43 -12.56
CA MET A 231 21.74 24.90 -13.75
C MET A 231 20.76 25.57 -14.73
N ILE A 232 19.59 24.97 -14.99
CA ILE A 232 18.55 25.57 -15.83
C ILE A 232 18.13 26.93 -15.27
N LEU A 233 17.77 27.00 -13.99
CA LEU A 233 17.36 28.25 -13.32
C LEU A 233 18.46 29.31 -13.37
N MET A 234 19.71 28.94 -13.04
CA MET A 234 20.86 29.85 -13.06
C MET A 234 21.20 30.32 -14.47
N ARG A 235 21.08 29.45 -15.48
CA ARG A 235 21.28 29.80 -16.89
C ARG A 235 20.21 30.78 -17.35
N THR A 236 18.95 30.58 -16.99
CA THR A 236 17.84 31.49 -17.29
C THR A 236 18.07 32.85 -16.63
N LEU A 237 18.37 32.88 -15.33
CA LEU A 237 18.65 34.12 -14.60
C LEU A 237 19.86 34.87 -15.19
N ARG A 238 20.98 34.17 -15.45
CA ARG A 238 22.19 34.80 -15.99
C ARG A 238 21.97 35.37 -17.40
N ARG A 239 21.24 34.64 -18.25
CA ARG A 239 20.88 35.10 -19.61
C ARG A 239 19.95 36.31 -19.58
N ASP A 240 19.05 36.38 -18.59
CA ASP A 240 18.16 37.52 -18.41
C ASP A 240 18.91 38.75 -17.86
N TYR A 241 19.77 38.59 -16.84
CA TYR A 241 20.63 39.69 -16.35
C TYR A 241 21.57 40.24 -17.44
N ALA A 242 22.19 39.37 -18.23
CA ALA A 242 23.08 39.79 -19.32
C ALA A 242 22.34 40.53 -20.45
N ARG A 243 21.03 40.30 -20.60
CA ARG A 243 20.20 41.02 -21.58
C ARG A 243 19.79 42.40 -21.08
N TYR A 244 19.36 42.54 -19.83
CA TYR A 244 19.06 43.86 -19.24
C TYR A 244 20.26 44.81 -19.33
N ASN A 245 21.47 44.33 -19.01
CA ASN A 245 22.69 45.14 -19.15
C ASN A 245 23.04 45.51 -20.59
N LYS A 246 22.51 44.81 -21.60
CA LYS A 246 22.66 45.17 -23.03
C LYS A 246 21.57 46.15 -23.48
N GLU A 247 20.34 45.99 -23.00
CA GLU A 247 19.20 46.85 -23.34
C GLU A 247 19.35 48.28 -22.83
N ASP A 248 20.12 48.52 -21.75
CA ASP A 248 20.49 49.88 -21.30
C ASP A 248 21.33 50.68 -22.33
N GLY A 249 21.78 50.05 -23.42
CA GLY A 249 22.61 50.67 -24.47
C GLY A 249 22.05 50.64 -25.90
N LEU A 250 20.83 50.13 -26.14
CA LEU A 250 20.21 50.06 -27.48
C LEU A 250 19.09 51.11 -27.65
N SER A 251 18.91 51.60 -28.88
CA SER A 251 17.84 52.55 -29.23
C SER A 251 16.46 51.87 -29.23
N ASP A 252 15.40 52.65 -29.01
CA ASP A 252 14.02 52.15 -28.82
C ASP A 252 13.51 51.22 -29.94
N LEU A 253 14.07 51.29 -31.16
CA LEU A 253 13.71 50.43 -32.29
C LEU A 253 14.20 48.99 -32.14
N ASP A 254 15.41 48.77 -31.60
CA ASP A 254 15.91 47.41 -31.33
C ASP A 254 15.22 46.76 -30.11
N ARG A 255 14.56 47.59 -29.28
CA ARG A 255 13.74 47.14 -28.15
C ARG A 255 12.42 46.50 -28.60
N GLU A 256 11.86 46.94 -29.73
CA GLU A 256 10.63 46.40 -30.33
C GLU A 256 10.87 45.15 -31.20
N LEU A 257 12.07 44.98 -31.77
CA LEU A 257 12.45 43.86 -32.64
C LEU A 257 13.07 42.66 -31.90
N GLY A 258 13.23 42.74 -30.57
CA GLY A 258 13.82 41.67 -29.78
C GLY A 258 12.83 40.53 -29.54
N ASP A 259 12.69 39.60 -30.49
CA ASP A 259 11.90 38.36 -30.34
C ASP A 259 12.15 37.72 -28.96
N GLU A 260 11.17 37.82 -28.06
CA GLU A 260 11.18 37.09 -26.80
C GLU A 260 11.22 35.60 -27.15
N TYR A 261 12.23 34.83 -26.73
CA TYR A 261 12.37 33.45 -27.19
C TYR A 261 11.58 32.45 -26.32
N GLY A 262 10.88 31.51 -26.97
CA GLY A 262 10.38 30.26 -26.39
C GLY A 262 9.34 30.46 -25.28
N TRP A 263 9.69 30.08 -24.05
CA TRP A 263 8.76 30.06 -22.92
C TRP A 263 8.19 31.45 -22.56
N LYS A 264 8.89 32.56 -22.84
CA LYS A 264 8.37 33.90 -22.53
C LYS A 264 7.18 34.31 -23.41
N GLN A 265 7.17 33.85 -24.67
CA GLN A 265 6.09 34.18 -25.62
C GLN A 265 4.72 33.66 -25.20
N VAL A 266 4.67 32.61 -24.38
CA VAL A 266 3.42 31.98 -23.95
C VAL A 266 2.89 32.55 -22.63
N HIS A 267 3.46 33.65 -22.11
CA HIS A 267 3.04 34.26 -20.83
C HIS A 267 1.53 34.54 -20.75
N GLY A 268 0.90 34.91 -21.86
CA GLY A 268 -0.54 35.16 -21.96
C GLY A 268 -1.43 33.90 -21.96
N ASP A 269 -0.89 32.71 -22.26
CA ASP A 269 -1.68 31.48 -22.40
C ASP A 269 -1.41 30.43 -21.30
N VAL A 270 -0.29 30.56 -20.59
CA VAL A 270 0.18 29.58 -19.58
C VAL A 270 -0.78 29.36 -18.41
N PHE A 271 -1.51 30.40 -17.99
CA PHE A 271 -2.43 30.33 -16.84
C PHE A 271 -3.87 30.00 -17.23
N ARG A 272 -4.11 29.64 -18.49
CA ARG A 272 -5.44 29.23 -18.96
C ARG A 272 -5.92 27.98 -18.21
N SER A 273 -7.23 27.89 -17.99
CA SER A 273 -7.83 26.66 -17.44
C SER A 273 -7.58 25.49 -18.41
N PRO A 274 -7.04 24.36 -17.93
CA PRO A 274 -6.87 23.19 -18.77
C PRO A 274 -8.22 22.56 -19.14
N PRO A 275 -8.26 21.74 -20.21
CA PRO A 275 -9.43 20.92 -20.50
C PRO A 275 -9.73 19.99 -19.32
N HIS A 276 -11.00 19.70 -19.05
CA HIS A 276 -11.42 18.85 -17.93
C HIS A 276 -10.82 19.24 -16.56
N SER A 277 -10.75 20.53 -16.23
CA SER A 277 -10.17 21.05 -14.99
C SER A 277 -10.75 20.44 -13.71
N SER A 278 -12.02 20.00 -13.71
CA SER A 278 -12.62 19.30 -12.57
C SER A 278 -11.97 17.94 -12.31
N LEU A 279 -11.62 17.20 -13.36
CA LEU A 279 -10.95 15.90 -13.24
C LEU A 279 -9.52 16.09 -12.75
N LEU A 280 -8.76 16.99 -13.38
CA LEU A 280 -7.38 17.27 -12.97
C LEU A 280 -7.31 17.67 -11.49
N ALA A 281 -8.17 18.61 -11.06
CA ALA A 281 -8.19 19.05 -9.67
C ALA A 281 -8.55 17.92 -8.69
N SER A 282 -9.47 17.04 -9.08
CA SER A 282 -9.84 15.86 -8.27
C SER A 282 -8.69 14.85 -8.17
N LEU A 283 -8.01 14.58 -9.28
CA LEU A 283 -6.84 13.67 -9.30
C LEU A 283 -5.68 14.22 -8.47
N VAL A 284 -5.40 15.52 -8.59
CA VAL A 284 -4.35 16.20 -7.80
C VAL A 284 -4.69 16.18 -6.30
N GLY A 285 -5.93 16.47 -5.93
CA GLY A 285 -6.38 16.37 -4.54
C GLY A 285 -6.22 14.95 -3.98
N THR A 286 -6.62 13.96 -4.77
CA THR A 286 -6.54 12.53 -4.40
C THR A 286 -5.10 12.08 -4.23
N GLY A 287 -4.19 12.44 -5.14
CA GLY A 287 -2.80 12.00 -5.03
C GLY A 287 -2.01 12.69 -3.92
N ILE A 288 -2.30 13.96 -3.60
CA ILE A 288 -1.75 14.59 -2.39
C ILE A 288 -2.29 13.93 -1.13
N HIS A 289 -3.58 13.56 -1.11
CA HIS A 289 -4.16 12.81 0.01
C HIS A 289 -3.48 11.45 0.18
N ILE A 290 -3.27 10.69 -0.90
CA ILE A 290 -2.50 9.43 -0.88
C ILE A 290 -1.09 9.67 -0.33
N ALA A 291 -0.38 10.72 -0.77
CA ALA A 291 0.96 11.04 -0.29
C ALA A 291 1.01 11.25 1.24
N VAL A 292 0.02 11.97 1.78
CA VAL A 292 -0.10 12.21 3.22
C VAL A 292 -0.44 10.92 3.96
N VAL A 293 -1.41 10.14 3.47
CA VAL A 293 -1.80 8.86 4.08
C VAL A 293 -0.62 7.90 4.10
N SER A 294 0.08 7.71 2.98
CA SER A 294 1.25 6.84 2.91
C SER A 294 2.35 7.29 3.88
N SER A 295 2.62 8.59 4.00
CA SER A 295 3.63 9.11 4.92
C SER A 295 3.27 8.86 6.39
N ILE A 296 2.01 9.12 6.77
CA ILE A 296 1.53 8.91 8.15
C ILE A 296 1.51 7.41 8.50
N VAL A 297 0.97 6.57 7.61
CA VAL A 297 0.88 5.12 7.85
C VAL A 297 2.27 4.50 7.96
N LEU A 298 3.22 4.87 7.10
CA LEU A 298 4.61 4.38 7.19
C LEU A 298 5.31 4.87 8.47
N PHE A 299 5.03 6.12 8.90
CA PHE A 299 5.54 6.64 10.16
C PHE A 299 4.98 5.87 11.37
N LEU A 300 3.67 5.63 11.41
CA LEU A 300 3.04 4.84 12.47
C LEU A 300 3.49 3.37 12.45
N ALA A 301 3.70 2.79 11.27
CA ALA A 301 4.23 1.45 11.11
C ALA A 301 5.65 1.32 11.70
N LEU A 302 6.46 2.39 11.58
CA LEU A 302 7.78 2.47 12.18
C LEU A 302 7.73 2.58 13.71
N THR A 303 6.85 3.42 14.28
CA THR A 303 6.82 3.66 15.73
C THR A 303 6.11 2.56 16.52
N ASN A 304 5.03 2.00 15.98
CA ASN A 304 4.13 1.11 16.71
C ASN A 304 4.31 -0.38 16.36
N LYS A 305 5.35 -0.75 15.59
CA LYS A 305 5.57 -2.12 15.09
C LYS A 305 4.27 -2.76 14.56
N LEU A 306 3.51 -2.05 13.71
CA LEU A 306 2.18 -2.47 13.21
C LEU A 306 2.14 -3.82 12.47
N TYR A 307 3.31 -4.42 12.21
CA TYR A 307 3.46 -5.75 11.63
C TYR A 307 3.32 -6.90 12.65
N ALA A 308 3.39 -6.61 13.95
CA ALA A 308 3.31 -7.61 15.02
C ALA A 308 1.88 -8.03 15.33
N GLU A 309 0.91 -7.11 15.19
CA GLU A 309 -0.51 -7.36 15.43
C GLU A 309 -1.26 -7.67 14.11
N ARG A 310 -2.17 -8.64 14.17
CA ARG A 310 -3.00 -9.05 13.02
C ARG A 310 -3.94 -7.92 12.59
N GLY A 311 -4.03 -7.67 11.28
CA GLY A 311 -4.95 -6.66 10.71
C GLY A 311 -4.65 -5.19 11.06
N SER A 312 -3.75 -4.90 12.01
CA SER A 312 -3.50 -3.56 12.56
C SER A 312 -3.05 -2.55 11.51
N PHE A 313 -2.20 -2.97 10.57
CA PHE A 313 -1.75 -2.14 9.44
C PHE A 313 -2.93 -1.66 8.55
N ILE A 314 -3.85 -2.56 8.18
CA ILE A 314 -4.99 -2.24 7.29
C ILE A 314 -5.99 -1.35 8.02
N SER A 315 -6.33 -1.69 9.26
CA SER A 315 -7.24 -0.89 10.10
C SER A 315 -6.71 0.53 10.28
N THR A 316 -5.41 0.66 10.59
CA THR A 316 -4.73 1.97 10.70
C THR A 316 -4.77 2.73 9.39
N ALA A 317 -4.51 2.08 8.25
CA ALA A 317 -4.57 2.73 6.94
C ALA A 317 -5.97 3.26 6.60
N ILE A 318 -7.03 2.50 6.89
CA ILE A 318 -8.42 2.94 6.69
C ILE A 318 -8.75 4.13 7.58
N PHE A 319 -8.37 4.07 8.86
CA PHE A 319 -8.60 5.16 9.81
C PHE A 319 -7.87 6.45 9.41
N VAL A 320 -6.58 6.35 9.05
CA VAL A 320 -5.79 7.50 8.58
C VAL A 320 -6.36 8.05 7.28
N PHE A 321 -6.76 7.19 6.34
CA PHE A 321 -7.40 7.63 5.10
C PHE A 321 -8.70 8.41 5.36
N ALA A 322 -9.57 7.89 6.24
CA ALA A 322 -10.83 8.54 6.57
C ALA A 322 -10.64 9.87 7.31
N SER A 323 -9.78 9.90 8.33
CA SER A 323 -9.51 11.10 9.13
C SER A 323 -8.82 12.23 8.35
N THR A 324 -7.96 11.89 7.38
CA THR A 324 -7.26 12.87 6.53
C THR A 324 -8.00 13.25 5.25
N SER A 325 -9.21 12.72 5.04
CA SER A 325 -10.06 13.03 3.88
C SER A 325 -10.29 14.54 3.59
N PRO A 326 -10.32 15.45 4.58
CA PRO A 326 -10.41 16.89 4.30
C PRO A 326 -9.26 17.44 3.43
N ILE A 327 -8.08 16.80 3.44
CA ILE A 327 -6.93 17.23 2.63
C ILE A 327 -7.23 17.10 1.14
N ASN A 328 -7.89 16.01 0.72
CA ASN A 328 -8.29 15.80 -0.66
C ASN A 328 -9.20 16.94 -1.13
N GLY A 329 -10.24 17.23 -0.34
CA GLY A 329 -11.17 18.32 -0.61
C GLY A 329 -10.50 19.69 -0.63
N LEU A 330 -9.62 19.96 0.33
CA LEU A 330 -8.91 21.25 0.43
C LEU A 330 -8.04 21.52 -0.79
N VAL A 331 -7.22 20.54 -1.19
CA VAL A 331 -6.32 20.66 -2.34
C VAL A 331 -7.09 20.70 -3.66
N GLY A 332 -8.04 19.77 -3.87
CA GLY A 332 -8.83 19.73 -5.10
C GLY A 332 -9.75 20.93 -5.25
N GLY A 333 -10.46 21.31 -4.18
CA GLY A 333 -11.36 22.45 -4.15
C GLY A 333 -10.65 23.77 -4.37
N SER A 334 -9.53 24.01 -3.67
CA SER A 334 -8.72 25.22 -3.87
C SER A 334 -8.19 25.31 -5.30
N LEU A 335 -7.64 24.23 -5.85
CA LEU A 335 -7.11 24.21 -7.21
C LEU A 335 -8.19 24.47 -8.25
N TYR A 336 -9.36 23.85 -8.12
CA TYR A 336 -10.48 24.04 -9.04
C TYR A 336 -11.03 25.48 -8.99
N ALA A 337 -11.12 26.07 -7.81
CA ALA A 337 -11.50 27.47 -7.65
C ALA A 337 -10.49 28.42 -8.30
N ARG A 338 -9.18 28.18 -8.13
CA ARG A 338 -8.11 28.96 -8.78
C ARG A 338 -8.14 28.89 -10.30
N MET A 339 -8.66 27.80 -10.87
CA MET A 339 -8.88 27.65 -12.31
C MET A 339 -10.20 28.28 -12.80
N SER A 340 -10.87 29.10 -11.98
CA SER A 340 -12.17 29.71 -12.28
C SER A 340 -13.29 28.68 -12.53
N GLY A 341 -13.22 27.52 -11.87
CA GLY A 341 -14.21 26.45 -11.98
C GLY A 341 -15.55 26.78 -11.31
N LYS A 342 -16.65 26.78 -12.07
CA LYS A 342 -18.01 27.08 -11.56
C LYS A 342 -18.72 25.88 -10.91
N ARG A 343 -18.53 24.67 -11.46
CA ARG A 343 -19.27 23.45 -11.07
C ARG A 343 -18.57 22.69 -9.94
N TRP A 344 -18.44 23.34 -8.79
CA TRP A 344 -17.65 22.82 -7.68
C TRP A 344 -18.23 21.57 -7.02
N ILE A 345 -19.55 21.41 -6.97
CA ILE A 345 -20.20 20.21 -6.44
C ILE A 345 -19.80 18.97 -7.26
N ARG A 346 -19.73 19.13 -8.59
CA ARG A 346 -19.28 18.06 -9.48
C ARG A 346 -17.81 17.69 -9.23
N GLN A 347 -16.96 18.69 -9.02
CA GLN A 347 -15.55 18.44 -8.70
C GLN A 347 -15.40 17.76 -7.33
N PHE A 348 -16.11 18.23 -6.30
CA PHE A 348 -16.18 17.59 -4.99
C PHE A 348 -16.57 16.11 -5.10
N LEU A 349 -17.68 15.81 -5.77
CA LEU A 349 -18.16 14.44 -5.92
C LEU A 349 -17.12 13.57 -6.63
N MET A 350 -16.50 14.06 -7.71
CA MET A 350 -15.43 13.35 -8.41
C MET A 350 -14.21 13.10 -7.51
N GLY A 351 -13.77 14.10 -6.72
CA GLY A 351 -12.65 13.95 -5.80
C GLY A 351 -12.93 12.99 -4.65
N ALA A 352 -14.15 12.97 -4.13
CA ALA A 352 -14.53 12.11 -3.01
C ALA A 352 -14.76 10.65 -3.41
N THR A 353 -15.27 10.38 -4.62
CA THR A 353 -15.72 9.03 -4.99
C THR A 353 -14.85 8.31 -6.01
N LEU A 354 -14.03 9.00 -6.82
CA LEU A 354 -13.30 8.34 -7.93
C LEU A 354 -12.38 7.21 -7.46
N LEU A 355 -11.50 7.49 -6.49
CA LEU A 355 -10.58 6.46 -5.97
C LEU A 355 -11.33 5.38 -5.18
N PRO A 356 -12.20 5.70 -4.20
CA PRO A 356 -12.97 4.67 -3.51
C PRO A 356 -13.80 3.80 -4.45
N PHE A 357 -14.39 4.38 -5.50
CA PHE A 357 -15.14 3.62 -6.51
C PHE A 357 -14.23 2.65 -7.28
N LEU A 358 -13.05 3.07 -7.70
CA LEU A 358 -12.09 2.20 -8.40
C LEU A 358 -11.61 1.05 -7.50
N ILE A 359 -11.33 1.33 -6.23
CA ILE A 359 -10.97 0.32 -5.24
C ILE A 359 -12.13 -0.65 -5.04
N CYS A 360 -13.33 -0.17 -4.71
CA CYS A 360 -14.50 -1.02 -4.48
C CYS A 360 -14.86 -1.86 -5.71
N CYS A 361 -14.77 -1.30 -6.92
CA CYS A 361 -15.04 -2.02 -8.16
C CYS A 361 -14.02 -3.14 -8.38
N SER A 362 -12.72 -2.85 -8.26
CA SER A 362 -11.67 -3.86 -8.42
C SER A 362 -11.77 -4.94 -7.35
N THR A 363 -11.96 -4.57 -6.08
CA THR A 363 -12.15 -5.50 -4.97
C THR A 363 -13.40 -6.35 -5.15
N PHE A 364 -14.51 -5.78 -5.62
CA PHE A 364 -15.74 -6.53 -5.90
C PHE A 364 -15.52 -7.58 -7.00
N LEU A 365 -14.83 -7.23 -8.09
CA LEU A 365 -14.49 -8.18 -9.16
C LEU A 365 -13.62 -9.34 -8.66
N VAL A 366 -12.58 -9.03 -7.86
CA VAL A 366 -11.76 -10.06 -7.22
C VAL A 366 -12.59 -10.91 -6.25
N ASN A 367 -13.51 -10.29 -5.51
CA ASN A 367 -14.38 -10.97 -4.56
C ASN A 367 -15.35 -11.96 -5.25
N LEU A 368 -15.87 -11.64 -6.44
CA LEU A 368 -16.71 -12.57 -7.21
C LEU A 368 -15.96 -13.86 -7.54
N VAL A 369 -14.68 -13.75 -7.93
CA VAL A 369 -13.82 -14.92 -8.16
C VAL A 369 -13.55 -15.65 -6.85
N ALA A 370 -13.28 -14.92 -5.76
CA ALA A 370 -13.07 -15.51 -4.43
C ALA A 370 -14.25 -16.34 -3.93
N ILE A 371 -15.48 -15.85 -4.16
CA ILE A 371 -16.73 -16.54 -3.82
C ILE A 371 -16.91 -17.78 -4.70
N TYR A 372 -16.63 -17.69 -6.01
CA TYR A 372 -16.72 -18.83 -6.93
C TYR A 372 -15.83 -20.00 -6.49
N TYR A 373 -14.60 -19.69 -6.05
CA TYR A 373 -13.67 -20.69 -5.53
C TYR A 373 -13.91 -21.07 -4.05
N ARG A 374 -14.86 -20.43 -3.34
CA ARG A 374 -15.10 -20.62 -1.90
C ARG A 374 -13.84 -20.44 -1.02
N THR A 375 -13.01 -19.47 -1.38
CA THR A 375 -11.79 -19.15 -0.63
C THR A 375 -12.12 -18.39 0.67
N SER A 376 -11.32 -18.55 1.72
CA SER A 376 -11.39 -17.74 2.96
C SER A 376 -11.05 -16.27 2.73
N ARG A 377 -10.44 -15.96 1.57
CA ARG A 377 -10.18 -14.59 1.10
C ARG A 377 -11.41 -13.86 0.58
N SER A 378 -12.56 -14.53 0.52
CA SER A 378 -13.81 -13.86 0.17
C SER A 378 -14.20 -12.89 1.27
N ILE A 379 -14.42 -11.63 0.90
CA ILE A 379 -14.80 -10.57 1.82
C ILE A 379 -16.30 -10.73 2.13
N PRO A 380 -16.68 -10.90 3.41
CA PRO A 380 -18.08 -11.01 3.80
C PRO A 380 -18.89 -9.77 3.43
N PHE A 381 -20.17 -9.96 3.12
CA PHE A 381 -21.08 -8.85 2.74
C PHE A 381 -21.12 -7.74 3.80
N LEU A 382 -21.13 -8.11 5.08
CA LEU A 382 -21.19 -7.14 6.18
C LEU A 382 -19.96 -6.22 6.20
N THR A 383 -18.77 -6.77 5.93
CA THR A 383 -17.52 -6.01 5.83
C THR A 383 -17.56 -5.02 4.65
N MET A 384 -18.10 -5.43 3.50
CA MET A 384 -18.29 -4.54 2.35
C MET A 384 -19.26 -3.40 2.67
N LEU A 385 -20.34 -3.69 3.39
CA LEU A 385 -21.31 -2.69 3.85
C LEU A 385 -20.67 -1.71 4.85
N SER A 386 -19.84 -2.20 5.77
CA SER A 386 -19.10 -1.37 6.73
C SER A 386 -18.16 -0.39 6.03
N ILE A 387 -17.38 -0.83 5.04
CA ILE A 387 -16.50 0.04 4.25
C ILE A 387 -17.30 1.08 3.48
N THR A 388 -18.40 0.67 2.85
CA THR A 388 -19.30 1.58 2.12
C THR A 388 -19.89 2.64 3.06
N SER A 389 -20.23 2.24 4.30
CA SER A 389 -20.74 3.15 5.33
C SER A 389 -19.68 4.15 5.78
N ILE A 390 -18.43 3.74 5.97
CA ILE A 390 -17.31 4.66 6.26
C ILE A 390 -17.15 5.68 5.13
N ILE A 391 -17.21 5.23 3.87
CA ILE A 391 -17.10 6.15 2.72
C ILE A 391 -18.25 7.17 2.73
N LEU A 392 -19.49 6.70 2.91
CA LEU A 392 -20.68 7.55 2.81
C LEU A 392 -20.84 8.51 3.98
N PHE A 393 -20.61 8.06 5.21
CA PHE A 393 -20.88 8.82 6.43
C PHE A 393 -19.65 9.53 7.01
N VAL A 394 -18.44 9.14 6.64
CA VAL A 394 -17.20 9.75 7.17
C VAL A 394 -16.42 10.43 6.05
N VAL A 395 -16.03 9.71 5.01
CA VAL A 395 -15.13 10.24 3.95
C VAL A 395 -15.81 11.36 3.16
N ILE A 396 -17.02 11.14 2.65
CA ILE A 396 -17.72 12.14 1.81
C ILE A 396 -18.00 13.45 2.58
N PRO A 397 -18.57 13.43 3.82
CA PRO A 397 -18.79 14.65 4.58
C PRO A 397 -17.50 15.39 4.95
N LEU A 398 -16.45 14.68 5.37
CA LEU A 398 -15.16 15.30 5.70
C LEU A 398 -14.49 15.93 4.47
N ASN A 399 -14.59 15.28 3.31
CA ASN A 399 -14.10 15.83 2.04
C ASN A 399 -14.89 17.08 1.62
N LEU A 400 -16.21 17.12 1.88
CA LEU A 400 -17.03 18.31 1.62
C LEU A 400 -16.54 19.50 2.46
N VAL A 401 -16.29 19.29 3.76
CA VAL A 401 -15.72 20.31 4.66
C VAL A 401 -14.39 20.82 4.11
N GLY A 402 -13.49 19.91 3.74
CA GLY A 402 -12.22 20.25 3.11
C GLY A 402 -12.39 21.08 1.84
N THR A 403 -13.33 20.71 0.98
CA THR A 403 -13.62 21.41 -0.27
C THR A 403 -14.11 22.84 -0.04
N VAL A 404 -15.04 23.03 0.89
CA VAL A 404 -15.55 24.37 1.22
C VAL A 404 -14.43 25.25 1.79
N LEU A 405 -13.63 24.72 2.72
CA LEU A 405 -12.48 25.43 3.29
C LEU A 405 -11.44 25.80 2.23
N GLY A 406 -11.06 24.84 1.38
CA GLY A 406 -10.06 25.06 0.33
C GLY A 406 -10.49 26.14 -0.66
N ARG A 407 -11.76 26.18 -1.03
CA ARG A 407 -12.29 27.19 -1.95
C ARG A 407 -12.35 28.58 -1.34
N ASN A 408 -12.74 28.69 -0.08
CA ASN A 408 -12.88 29.99 0.59
C ASN A 408 -11.53 30.57 1.02
N LEU A 409 -10.59 29.73 1.50
CA LEU A 409 -9.29 30.18 2.01
C LEU A 409 -8.23 30.30 0.92
N PHE A 410 -8.21 29.39 -0.05
CA PHE A 410 -7.13 29.26 -1.03
C PHE A 410 -7.60 29.26 -2.49
N GLY A 411 -8.89 29.55 -2.74
CA GLY A 411 -9.50 29.49 -4.07
C GLY A 411 -9.33 30.74 -4.92
N LEU A 412 -8.79 31.84 -4.39
CA LEU A 412 -8.58 33.08 -5.14
C LEU A 412 -7.54 32.88 -6.25
N ALA A 413 -7.95 33.20 -7.48
CA ALA A 413 -7.11 33.12 -8.67
C ALA A 413 -6.13 34.30 -8.70
N ASN A 414 -4.90 34.07 -8.25
CA ASN A 414 -3.81 35.03 -8.34
C ASN A 414 -2.84 34.55 -9.43
N PHE A 415 -3.04 35.04 -10.66
CA PHE A 415 -2.16 34.76 -11.81
C PHE A 415 -1.10 35.87 -11.93
N PRO A 416 0.19 35.52 -12.11
CA PRO A 416 1.25 36.52 -12.32
C PRO A 416 1.08 37.37 -13.58
N CYS A 417 0.48 36.80 -14.64
CA CYS A 417 0.31 37.47 -15.92
C CYS A 417 -1.17 37.48 -16.33
N ARG A 418 -1.56 38.48 -17.13
CA ARG A 418 -2.90 38.53 -17.74
C ARG A 418 -3.06 37.39 -18.74
N VAL A 419 -4.23 36.74 -18.71
CA VAL A 419 -4.56 35.66 -19.65
C VAL A 419 -5.21 36.23 -20.91
N ASN A 420 -4.70 35.82 -22.07
CA ASN A 420 -5.23 36.21 -23.38
C ASN A 420 -6.59 35.54 -23.64
N PRO A 421 -7.54 36.25 -24.27
CA PRO A 421 -8.85 35.69 -24.59
C PRO A 421 -8.78 34.64 -25.71
N VAL A 422 -7.89 34.85 -26.69
CA VAL A 422 -7.69 33.97 -27.84
C VAL A 422 -6.39 33.19 -27.66
N PRO A 423 -6.40 31.85 -27.77
CA PRO A 423 -5.19 31.05 -27.64
C PRO A 423 -4.23 31.28 -28.80
N LYS A 424 -2.93 31.39 -28.51
CA LYS A 424 -1.88 31.32 -29.53
C LYS A 424 -1.86 29.94 -30.22
N ALA A 425 -1.55 29.94 -31.52
CA ALA A 425 -1.28 28.71 -32.26
C ALA A 425 0.06 28.10 -31.80
N ILE A 426 0.07 26.77 -31.59
CA ILE A 426 1.26 26.05 -31.15
C ILE A 426 2.11 25.73 -32.39
N PRO A 427 3.40 26.11 -32.42
CA PRO A 427 4.27 25.82 -33.56
C PRO A 427 4.57 24.33 -33.69
N GLU A 428 5.01 23.91 -34.88
CA GLU A 428 5.52 22.56 -35.08
C GLU A 428 6.80 22.35 -34.26
N LYS A 429 6.86 21.22 -33.56
CA LYS A 429 7.94 20.88 -32.66
C LYS A 429 8.63 19.59 -33.06
N LYS A 430 9.88 19.45 -32.65
CA LYS A 430 10.63 18.20 -32.83
C LYS A 430 9.98 17.07 -32.03
N TRP A 431 10.08 15.84 -32.54
CA TRP A 431 9.46 14.65 -31.94
C TRP A 431 9.74 14.47 -30.44
N PHE A 432 10.96 14.77 -29.99
CA PHE A 432 11.36 14.64 -28.57
C PHE A 432 10.83 15.75 -27.65
N MET A 433 10.24 16.81 -28.21
CA MET A 433 9.56 17.88 -27.47
C MET A 433 8.05 17.67 -27.44
N GLU A 434 7.54 16.59 -28.05
CA GLU A 434 6.13 16.26 -27.95
C GLU A 434 5.72 15.84 -26.53
N PRO A 435 4.50 16.16 -26.09
CA PRO A 435 4.07 15.88 -24.73
C PRO A 435 4.00 14.37 -24.47
N SER A 436 3.63 13.58 -25.47
CA SER A 436 3.59 12.11 -25.43
C SER A 436 4.96 11.52 -25.07
N PHE A 437 6.01 11.94 -25.79
CA PHE A 437 7.38 11.50 -25.53
C PHE A 437 7.88 11.98 -24.16
N LEU A 438 7.66 13.25 -23.83
CA LEU A 438 8.05 13.81 -22.52
C LEU A 438 7.38 13.07 -21.37
N ILE A 439 6.10 12.70 -21.48
CA ILE A 439 5.36 11.94 -20.47
C ILE A 439 6.02 10.58 -20.24
N ILE A 440 6.25 9.82 -21.32
CA ILE A 440 6.85 8.48 -21.23
C ILE A 440 8.27 8.57 -20.65
N ALA A 441 9.13 9.41 -21.23
CA ALA A 441 10.52 9.56 -20.81
C ALA A 441 10.66 10.00 -19.34
N SER A 442 9.73 10.81 -18.83
CA SER A 442 9.77 11.31 -17.45
C SER A 442 9.65 10.20 -16.40
N GLY A 443 8.95 9.10 -16.68
CA GLY A 443 8.70 8.04 -15.71
C GLY A 443 9.88 7.09 -15.49
N LEU A 444 10.83 7.07 -16.41
CA LEU A 444 11.97 6.15 -16.39
C LEU A 444 12.92 6.39 -15.21
N LEU A 445 13.26 7.66 -14.93
CA LEU A 445 14.18 8.00 -13.84
C LEU A 445 13.56 7.77 -12.44
N PRO A 446 12.32 8.21 -12.15
CA PRO A 446 11.62 7.84 -10.92
C PRO A 446 11.52 6.33 -10.74
N PHE A 447 11.19 5.58 -11.78
CA PHE A 447 11.14 4.11 -11.71
C PHE A 447 12.50 3.50 -11.36
N GLY A 448 13.58 3.93 -12.03
CA GLY A 448 14.93 3.48 -11.73
C GLY A 448 15.34 3.73 -10.27
N SER A 449 14.85 4.82 -9.67
CA SER A 449 15.13 5.16 -8.26
C SER A 449 14.40 4.30 -7.23
N ILE A 450 13.31 3.62 -7.60
CA ILE A 450 12.54 2.78 -6.67
C ILE A 450 12.61 1.30 -7.00
N PHE A 451 13.24 0.92 -8.13
CA PHE A 451 13.22 -0.43 -8.67
C PHE A 451 13.62 -1.52 -7.66
N ILE A 452 14.71 -1.29 -6.92
CA ILE A 452 15.22 -2.27 -5.94
C ILE A 452 14.25 -2.41 -4.76
N GLU A 453 13.70 -1.31 -4.26
CA GLU A 453 12.75 -1.34 -3.14
C GLU A 453 11.40 -1.93 -3.56
N LEU A 454 10.97 -1.66 -4.80
CA LEU A 454 9.79 -2.29 -5.38
C LEU A 454 9.91 -3.81 -5.43
N TYR A 455 11.11 -4.35 -5.71
CA TYR A 455 11.38 -5.78 -5.64
C TYR A 455 11.19 -6.35 -4.22
N PHE A 456 11.70 -5.65 -3.19
CA PHE A 456 11.53 -6.08 -1.80
C PHE A 456 10.07 -6.02 -1.35
N VAL A 457 9.36 -4.97 -1.73
CA VAL A 457 7.91 -4.84 -1.48
C VAL A 457 7.17 -5.99 -2.16
N PHE A 458 7.42 -6.26 -3.44
CA PHE A 458 6.76 -7.35 -4.17
C PHE A 458 7.07 -8.72 -3.56
N THR A 459 8.32 -8.96 -3.16
CA THR A 459 8.70 -10.21 -2.51
C THR A 459 7.99 -10.37 -1.17
N SER A 460 7.82 -9.30 -0.42
CA SER A 460 7.14 -9.35 0.88
C SER A 460 5.66 -9.68 0.74
N PHE A 461 4.95 -8.95 -0.14
CA PHE A 461 3.53 -9.15 -0.36
C PHE A 461 3.21 -10.50 -1.02
N TRP A 462 4.02 -10.94 -2.00
CA TRP A 462 3.69 -12.11 -2.81
C TRP A 462 4.42 -13.40 -2.38
N ALA A 463 5.55 -13.31 -1.70
CA ALA A 463 6.31 -14.46 -1.18
C ALA A 463 6.24 -14.63 0.35
N TYR A 464 5.35 -13.90 1.05
CA TYR A 464 5.07 -13.98 2.50
C TYR A 464 6.30 -13.78 3.39
N LYS A 465 7.20 -12.89 2.98
CA LYS A 465 8.19 -12.37 3.92
C LYS A 465 7.57 -11.18 4.64
N ILE A 466 7.58 -11.20 5.97
CA ILE A 466 7.06 -10.08 6.75
C ILE A 466 7.95 -8.88 6.50
N TYR A 467 7.38 -7.82 5.93
CA TYR A 467 8.11 -6.58 5.71
C TYR A 467 8.16 -5.79 7.00
N PHE A 468 9.35 -5.57 7.55
CA PHE A 468 9.56 -4.81 8.78
C PHE A 468 10.41 -3.55 8.58
N VAL A 469 10.93 -3.34 7.37
CA VAL A 469 11.92 -2.31 7.04
C VAL A 469 11.26 -0.97 6.64
N PHE A 470 10.21 -0.57 7.38
CA PHE A 470 9.37 0.59 7.06
C PHE A 470 10.13 1.93 7.05
N GLY A 471 11.20 2.06 7.84
CA GLY A 471 12.04 3.26 7.86
C GLY A 471 12.72 3.52 6.51
N PHE A 472 13.20 2.46 5.83
CA PHE A 472 13.80 2.59 4.51
C PHE A 472 12.72 2.91 3.45
N THR A 473 11.54 2.29 3.52
CA THR A 473 10.42 2.62 2.61
C THR A 473 10.02 4.09 2.73
N LEU A 474 9.94 4.62 3.96
CA LEU A 474 9.59 6.01 4.20
C LEU A 474 10.62 6.96 3.58
N LEU A 475 11.91 6.67 3.73
CA LEU A 475 12.97 7.44 3.09
C LEU A 475 12.86 7.38 1.55
N VAL A 476 12.63 6.19 1.00
CA VAL A 476 12.48 5.98 -0.44
C VAL A 476 11.24 6.70 -0.98
N LEU A 477 10.15 6.78 -0.23
CA LEU A 477 8.98 7.58 -0.57
C LEU A 477 9.33 9.07 -0.74
N PHE A 478 10.12 9.63 0.19
CA PHE A 478 10.58 11.02 0.08
C PHE A 478 11.56 11.24 -1.08
N LEU A 479 12.46 10.29 -1.33
CA LEU A 479 13.33 10.34 -2.51
C LEU A 479 12.53 10.27 -3.81
N LEU A 480 11.53 9.38 -3.89
CA LEU A 480 10.64 9.29 -5.04
C LEU A 480 9.92 10.61 -5.31
N ILE A 481 9.41 11.26 -4.27
CA ILE A 481 8.81 12.61 -4.34
C ILE A 481 9.83 13.63 -4.90
N ALA A 482 11.07 13.61 -4.41
CA ALA A 482 12.12 14.53 -4.86
C ALA A 482 12.54 14.30 -6.32
N VAL A 483 12.73 13.04 -6.75
CA VAL A 483 13.04 12.71 -8.15
C VAL A 483 11.88 13.11 -9.06
N THR A 484 10.65 12.74 -8.69
CA THR A 484 9.46 13.02 -9.50
C THR A 484 9.24 14.52 -9.69
N THR A 485 9.38 15.32 -8.63
CA THR A 485 9.26 16.79 -8.73
C THR A 485 10.34 17.39 -9.62
N SER A 486 11.57 16.90 -9.53
CA SER A 486 12.68 17.40 -10.36
C SER A 486 12.46 17.08 -11.85
N VAL A 487 12.12 15.83 -12.18
CA VAL A 487 11.90 15.41 -13.58
C VAL A 487 10.69 16.13 -14.19
N THR A 488 9.60 16.27 -13.45
CA THR A 488 8.40 16.97 -13.94
C THR A 488 8.64 18.47 -14.16
N VAL A 489 9.44 19.13 -13.34
CA VAL A 489 9.84 20.53 -13.55
C VAL A 489 10.69 20.66 -14.82
N VAL A 490 11.66 19.77 -15.02
CA VAL A 490 12.51 19.74 -16.23
C VAL A 490 11.67 19.50 -17.50
N GLY A 491 10.78 18.51 -17.47
CA GLY A 491 9.87 18.21 -18.58
C GLY A 491 8.93 19.38 -18.89
N THR A 492 8.40 20.05 -17.85
CA THR A 492 7.56 21.25 -18.00
C THR A 492 8.34 22.40 -18.63
N TYR A 493 9.59 22.61 -18.23
CA TYR A 493 10.44 23.63 -18.82
C TYR A 493 10.74 23.36 -20.31
N PHE A 494 11.07 22.12 -20.68
CA PHE A 494 11.25 21.75 -22.08
C PHE A 494 9.99 21.97 -22.92
N LEU A 495 8.83 21.60 -22.38
CA LEU A 495 7.54 21.84 -23.03
C LEU A 495 7.31 23.34 -23.29
N LEU A 496 7.49 24.18 -22.27
CA LEU A 496 7.31 25.62 -22.40
C LEU A 496 8.32 26.27 -23.37
N ASN A 497 9.56 25.75 -23.43
CA ASN A 497 10.55 26.21 -24.42
C ASN A 497 10.16 25.89 -25.88
N SER A 498 9.29 24.90 -26.09
CA SER A 498 8.70 24.60 -27.39
C SER A 498 7.39 25.35 -27.65
N GLU A 499 7.11 26.39 -26.86
CA GLU A 499 5.93 27.26 -26.96
C GLU A 499 4.58 26.53 -26.81
N ASP A 500 4.58 25.36 -26.17
CA ASP A 500 3.35 24.63 -25.84
C ASP A 500 2.92 24.97 -24.40
N TYR A 501 1.84 25.74 -24.27
CA TYR A 501 1.31 26.18 -22.97
C TYR A 501 0.49 25.11 -22.24
N ARG A 502 0.28 23.90 -22.79
CA ARG A 502 -0.58 22.85 -22.22
C ARG A 502 0.11 22.02 -21.12
N TRP A 503 0.89 22.67 -20.27
CA TRP A 503 1.74 22.03 -19.28
C TRP A 503 0.99 21.35 -18.13
N GLN A 504 -0.27 21.73 -17.85
CA GLN A 504 -0.98 21.24 -16.67
C GLN A 504 -1.20 19.72 -16.71
N TRP A 505 -1.71 19.19 -17.82
CA TRP A 505 -1.89 17.74 -17.97
C TRP A 505 -0.56 17.03 -18.22
N THR A 506 0.33 17.63 -18.99
CA THR A 506 1.64 17.04 -19.26
C THR A 506 2.44 16.85 -17.98
N SER A 507 2.50 17.85 -17.10
CA SER A 507 3.20 17.75 -15.81
C SER A 507 2.61 16.68 -14.88
N PHE A 508 1.28 16.57 -14.80
CA PHE A 508 0.62 15.51 -14.04
C PHE A 508 0.94 14.13 -14.62
N LEU A 509 0.79 13.94 -15.94
CA LEU A 509 1.03 12.65 -16.59
C LEU A 509 2.51 12.26 -16.62
N SER A 510 3.43 13.22 -16.73
CA SER A 510 4.87 13.01 -16.60
C SER A 510 5.25 12.47 -15.22
N GLY A 511 4.58 12.89 -14.14
CA GLY A 511 4.78 12.30 -12.82
C GLY A 511 4.10 10.94 -12.70
N ALA A 512 2.91 10.78 -13.26
CA ALA A 512 2.14 9.54 -13.19
C ALA A 512 2.70 8.40 -14.07
N SER A 513 3.55 8.70 -15.06
CA SER A 513 4.07 7.70 -16.00
C SER A 513 4.94 6.62 -15.36
N ILE A 514 5.43 6.84 -14.12
CA ILE A 514 6.08 5.79 -13.31
C ILE A 514 5.21 4.52 -13.20
N THR A 515 3.88 4.68 -13.15
CA THR A 515 2.91 3.57 -13.08
C THR A 515 3.04 2.63 -14.26
N PHE A 516 3.32 3.13 -15.46
CA PHE A 516 3.50 2.30 -16.64
C PHE A 516 4.68 1.35 -16.46
N TYR A 517 5.83 1.88 -16.01
CA TYR A 517 7.03 1.08 -15.75
C TYR A 517 6.86 0.11 -14.58
N ALA A 518 6.24 0.55 -13.49
CA ALA A 518 5.95 -0.30 -12.34
C ALA A 518 5.01 -1.45 -12.70
N TYR A 519 4.00 -1.21 -13.54
CA TYR A 519 3.07 -2.24 -13.97
C TYR A 519 3.73 -3.23 -14.95
N LEU A 520 4.55 -2.76 -15.90
CA LEU A 520 5.37 -3.65 -16.74
C LEU A 520 6.30 -4.53 -15.91
N TYR A 521 6.90 -3.96 -14.86
CA TYR A 521 7.71 -4.73 -13.92
C TYR A 521 6.87 -5.77 -13.17
N SER A 522 5.63 -5.46 -12.79
CA SER A 522 4.73 -6.43 -12.16
C SER A 522 4.40 -7.62 -13.08
N ILE A 523 4.29 -7.40 -14.39
CA ILE A 523 4.13 -8.47 -15.38
C ILE A 523 5.39 -9.34 -15.42
N TYR A 524 6.58 -8.72 -15.52
CA TYR A 524 7.84 -9.45 -15.47
C TYR A 524 7.99 -10.27 -14.17
N TYR A 525 7.68 -9.67 -13.03
CA TYR A 525 7.77 -10.32 -11.72
C TYR A 525 6.85 -11.54 -11.64
N TYR A 526 5.62 -11.43 -12.15
CA TYR A 526 4.68 -12.54 -12.19
C TYR A 526 5.26 -13.76 -12.94
N PHE A 527 5.72 -13.57 -14.17
CA PHE A 527 6.19 -14.67 -15.01
C PHE A 527 7.56 -15.24 -14.61
N PHE A 528 8.49 -14.40 -14.12
CA PHE A 528 9.88 -14.80 -13.92
C PHE A 528 10.30 -14.96 -12.45
N LYS A 529 9.54 -14.42 -11.50
CA LYS A 529 9.86 -14.49 -10.06
C LYS A 529 8.85 -15.26 -9.25
N THR A 530 7.58 -15.29 -9.67
CA THR A 530 6.56 -16.09 -9.01
C THR A 530 6.37 -17.45 -9.68
N LYS A 531 5.95 -18.46 -8.90
CA LYS A 531 5.48 -19.77 -9.40
C LYS A 531 3.96 -19.87 -9.35
N MET A 532 3.28 -18.71 -9.37
CA MET A 532 1.83 -18.60 -9.24
C MET A 532 1.14 -19.05 -10.53
N PHE A 533 0.05 -19.79 -10.40
CA PHE A 533 -0.77 -20.24 -11.53
C PHE A 533 -2.25 -20.27 -11.15
N GLY A 534 -3.11 -20.45 -12.16
CA GLY A 534 -4.56 -20.52 -11.95
C GLY A 534 -5.25 -19.16 -11.98
N LEU A 535 -6.55 -19.19 -12.25
CA LEU A 535 -7.36 -17.99 -12.53
C LEU A 535 -7.47 -17.10 -11.29
N PHE A 536 -7.78 -17.67 -10.13
CA PHE A 536 -7.92 -16.91 -8.88
C PHE A 536 -6.65 -16.11 -8.55
N GLN A 537 -5.50 -16.78 -8.51
CA GLN A 537 -4.21 -16.15 -8.18
C GLN A 537 -3.82 -15.07 -9.20
N THR A 538 -4.06 -15.32 -10.50
CA THR A 538 -3.78 -14.35 -11.58
C THR A 538 -4.63 -13.09 -11.42
N THR A 539 -5.95 -13.25 -11.24
CA THR A 539 -6.87 -12.11 -11.10
C THR A 539 -6.58 -11.32 -9.82
N PHE A 540 -6.30 -12.01 -8.71
CA PHE A 540 -5.93 -11.37 -7.45
C PHE A 540 -4.63 -10.57 -7.62
N TYR A 541 -3.57 -11.17 -8.16
CA TYR A 541 -2.29 -10.50 -8.37
C TYR A 541 -2.43 -9.23 -9.23
N PHE A 542 -2.97 -9.36 -10.44
CA PHE A 542 -3.06 -8.21 -11.35
C PHE A 542 -4.06 -7.16 -10.89
N GLY A 543 -5.16 -7.55 -10.23
CA GLY A 543 -6.13 -6.62 -9.65
C GLY A 543 -5.50 -5.71 -8.59
N TYR A 544 -4.84 -6.29 -7.59
CA TYR A 544 -4.15 -5.51 -6.55
C TYR A 544 -2.95 -4.74 -7.10
N MET A 545 -2.24 -5.28 -8.11
CA MET A 545 -1.12 -4.57 -8.72
C MET A 545 -1.54 -3.36 -9.55
N ALA A 546 -2.69 -3.45 -10.24
CA ALA A 546 -3.28 -2.29 -10.90
C ALA A 546 -3.65 -1.18 -9.90
N LEU A 547 -4.27 -1.54 -8.76
CA LEU A 547 -4.58 -0.58 -7.69
C LEU A 547 -3.33 0.05 -7.07
N PHE A 548 -2.31 -0.76 -6.77
CA PHE A 548 -1.04 -0.28 -6.23
C PHE A 548 -0.37 0.71 -7.19
N CYS A 549 -0.27 0.36 -8.48
CA CYS A 549 0.34 1.21 -9.48
C CYS A 549 -0.49 2.49 -9.71
N LEU A 550 -1.83 2.40 -9.67
CA LEU A 550 -2.72 3.57 -9.74
C LEU A 550 -2.43 4.55 -8.59
N CYS A 551 -2.34 4.06 -7.35
CA CYS A 551 -2.05 4.91 -6.19
C CYS A 551 -0.69 5.60 -6.31
N ILE A 552 0.36 4.88 -6.73
CA ILE A 552 1.68 5.48 -6.98
C ILE A 552 1.60 6.55 -8.08
N GLY A 553 0.87 6.29 -9.16
CA GLY A 553 0.71 7.23 -10.27
C GLY A 553 -0.01 8.50 -9.87
N LEU A 554 -1.09 8.38 -9.10
CA LEU A 554 -1.82 9.52 -8.55
C LEU A 554 -0.92 10.35 -7.63
N LEU A 555 -0.18 9.70 -6.72
CA LEU A 555 0.77 10.35 -5.83
C LEU A 555 1.82 11.13 -6.62
N CYS A 556 2.54 10.44 -7.52
CA CYS A 556 3.65 11.01 -8.28
C CYS A 556 3.16 12.12 -9.23
N GLY A 557 2.04 11.89 -9.93
CA GLY A 557 1.44 12.90 -10.81
C GLY A 557 0.99 14.15 -10.06
N SER A 558 0.44 14.00 -8.86
CA SER A 558 -0.04 15.14 -8.07
C SER A 558 1.10 15.99 -7.52
N VAL A 559 2.12 15.34 -6.95
CA VAL A 559 3.31 16.03 -6.43
C VAL A 559 4.06 16.71 -7.58
N GLY A 560 4.21 16.02 -8.72
CA GLY A 560 4.80 16.58 -9.93
C GLY A 560 4.05 17.81 -10.46
N TYR A 561 2.71 17.73 -10.54
CA TYR A 561 1.87 18.87 -10.91
C TYR A 561 2.03 20.06 -9.95
N VAL A 562 2.02 19.82 -8.64
CA VAL A 562 2.17 20.87 -7.63
C VAL A 562 3.53 21.56 -7.75
N ALA A 563 4.60 20.80 -7.98
CA ALA A 563 5.94 21.35 -8.22
C ALA A 563 5.99 22.16 -9.52
N ALA A 564 5.48 21.63 -10.62
CA ALA A 564 5.40 22.34 -11.90
C ALA A 564 4.58 23.64 -11.78
N ASN A 565 3.43 23.62 -11.10
CA ASN A 565 2.62 24.82 -10.88
C ASN A 565 3.35 25.89 -10.06
N ARG A 566 4.13 25.51 -9.04
CA ARG A 566 4.97 26.45 -8.29
C ARG A 566 6.10 27.01 -9.16
N PHE A 567 6.76 26.16 -9.94
CA PHE A 567 7.81 26.55 -10.87
C PHE A 567 7.29 27.56 -11.91
N VAL A 568 6.20 27.22 -12.61
CA VAL A 568 5.57 28.08 -13.62
C VAL A 568 5.18 29.43 -13.03
N ARG A 569 4.49 29.45 -11.89
CA ARG A 569 4.14 30.71 -11.20
C ARG A 569 5.38 31.54 -10.87
N LYS A 570 6.46 30.89 -10.43
CA LYS A 570 7.70 31.58 -10.06
C LYS A 570 8.41 32.18 -11.28
N ILE A 571 8.58 31.44 -12.37
CA ILE A 571 9.27 31.95 -13.57
C ILE A 571 8.49 33.10 -14.21
N TYR A 572 7.16 33.04 -14.30
CA TYR A 572 6.35 34.10 -14.90
C TYR A 572 6.13 35.30 -13.96
N SER A 573 6.27 35.13 -12.63
CA SER A 573 6.31 36.29 -11.72
C SER A 573 7.55 37.17 -11.85
N ILE A 574 8.61 36.64 -12.47
CA ILE A 574 9.87 37.35 -12.67
C ILE A 574 9.88 38.10 -14.01
N VAL A 575 9.05 37.67 -14.97
CA VAL A 575 8.94 38.36 -16.26
C VAL A 575 8.19 39.67 -16.03
N LYS A 576 8.87 40.80 -16.20
CA LYS A 576 8.25 42.13 -16.23
C LYS A 576 7.54 42.29 -17.57
N VAL A 577 6.26 41.91 -17.63
CA VAL A 577 5.36 42.22 -18.74
C VAL A 577 4.31 43.16 -18.16
N ASP A 578 4.62 44.46 -18.14
CA ASP A 578 3.65 45.53 -17.88
C ASP A 578 3.21 46.15 -19.21
#